data_AF-A0A0C5VUQ8-F1
#
_entry.id   AF-A0A0C5VUQ8-F1
#
_cell.length_a   1.000
_cell.length_b   1.000
_cell.length_c   1.000
_cell.angle_alpha   90.00
_cell.angle_beta   90.00
_cell.angle_gamma   90.00
#
_symmetry.space_group_name_H-M   'P 1'
#
loop_
_entity.id
_entity.type
_entity.pdbx_description
1 polymer ?
#
loop_
_entity_poly.entity_id
_entity_poly.type
_entity_poly.pdbx_seq_one_letter_code
_entity_poly.pdbx_strand_id
1 'polypeptide(L)'
;MKLILCLVLLMTISSVTQSKPELSLGVEVNDKNQYRVGFLALNFDPGESYNKTALEPVSAGLAPFAAKIYVKNKDGKNVTCGSVDGYSSANMSSSLSFEKDNFEPLSLGSRVYSPWLSIEDLLRGFKQCASNEVEDWDSFKIVFSVELSSLFLSVESDWHGFDADFLKRL
;
A
#
# COMPACT_ATOMS: atom_id res chain seq x y z
N MET A 1 69.40 12.42 -14.83
CA MET A 1 69.08 11.25 -15.67
C MET A 1 68.93 10.07 -14.71
N LYS A 2 67.79 9.42 -14.41
CA LYS A 2 66.39 9.42 -14.85
C LYS A 2 65.55 9.25 -13.56
N LEU A 3 64.46 10.03 -13.38
CA LEU A 3 63.40 9.67 -12.42
C LEU A 3 62.51 8.63 -13.11
N ILE A 4 62.38 7.44 -12.53
CA ILE A 4 61.35 6.47 -12.92
C ILE A 4 60.10 6.80 -12.12
N LEU A 5 59.13 7.43 -12.78
CA LEU A 5 57.79 7.64 -12.25
C LEU A 5 56.98 6.35 -12.50
N CYS A 6 56.91 5.46 -11.50
CA CYS A 6 55.98 4.33 -11.54
C CYS A 6 54.55 4.87 -11.35
N LEU A 7 53.85 5.06 -12.46
CA LEU A 7 52.41 5.31 -12.46
C LEU A 7 51.70 3.99 -12.16
N VAL A 8 51.43 3.69 -10.89
CA VAL A 8 50.55 2.59 -10.51
C VAL A 8 49.11 3.06 -10.72
N LEU A 9 48.54 2.71 -11.88
CA LEU A 9 47.13 2.90 -12.16
C LEU A 9 46.34 1.87 -11.33
N LEU A 10 45.96 2.23 -10.09
CA LEU A 10 44.94 1.50 -9.35
C LEU A 10 43.59 1.76 -10.04
N MET A 11 43.19 0.86 -10.93
CA MET A 11 41.79 0.75 -11.32
C MET A 11 41.03 0.13 -10.14
N THR A 12 40.50 0.99 -9.28
CA THR A 12 39.45 0.57 -8.35
C THR A 12 38.21 0.28 -9.19
N ILE A 13 37.98 -1.00 -9.49
CA ILE A 13 36.65 -1.48 -9.87
C ILE A 13 35.80 -1.23 -8.62
N SER A 14 35.13 -0.08 -8.59
CA SER A 14 34.08 0.15 -7.62
C SER A 14 33.01 -0.88 -7.96
N SER A 15 32.93 -1.94 -7.17
CA SER A 15 31.77 -2.80 -7.17
C SER A 15 30.58 -1.87 -6.96
N VAL A 16 29.80 -1.63 -8.01
CA VAL A 16 28.51 -0.98 -7.88
C VAL A 16 27.71 -1.95 -7.02
N THR A 17 27.70 -1.72 -5.71
CA THR A 17 26.66 -2.25 -4.84
C THR A 17 25.37 -1.77 -5.48
N GLN A 18 24.69 -2.68 -6.18
CA GLN A 18 23.36 -2.45 -6.71
C GLN A 18 22.51 -2.16 -5.48
N SER A 19 22.33 -0.86 -5.20
CA SER A 19 21.53 -0.42 -4.07
C SER A 19 20.17 -1.07 -4.26
N LYS A 20 19.71 -1.79 -3.24
CA LYS A 20 18.39 -2.40 -3.22
C LYS A 20 17.39 -1.36 -3.72
N PRO A 21 16.43 -1.73 -4.59
CA PRO A 21 15.43 -0.78 -5.05
C PRO A 21 14.80 -0.08 -3.84
N GLU A 22 14.97 1.24 -3.78
CA GLU A 22 14.39 2.12 -2.77
C GLU A 22 13.07 2.61 -3.34
N LEU A 23 12.12 1.69 -3.40
CA LEU A 23 10.71 1.98 -3.56
C LEU A 23 10.10 2.02 -2.16
N SER A 24 9.71 3.21 -1.73
CA SER A 24 9.07 3.41 -0.43
C SER A 24 7.57 3.43 -0.63
N LEU A 25 6.87 2.38 -0.19
CA LEU A 25 5.43 2.39 -0.05
C LEU A 25 5.04 3.12 1.24
N GLY A 26 3.91 3.82 1.20
CA GLY A 26 3.39 4.51 2.36
C GLY A 26 1.87 4.58 2.39
N VAL A 27 1.34 4.60 3.61
CA VAL A 27 -0.01 5.08 3.90
C VAL A 27 0.15 6.44 4.56
N GLU A 28 -0.44 7.46 3.98
CA GLU A 28 -0.46 8.80 4.53
C GLU A 28 -1.83 9.12 5.10
N VAL A 29 -1.83 9.92 6.17
CA VAL A 29 -3.02 10.32 6.92
C VAL A 29 -2.99 11.83 7.10
N ASN A 30 -4.13 12.48 6.90
CA ASN A 30 -4.27 13.91 7.17
C ASN A 30 -5.10 14.20 8.42
N ASP A 31 -5.19 15.49 8.76
CA ASP A 31 -5.94 16.05 9.88
C ASP A 31 -7.46 15.91 9.77
N LYS A 32 -7.98 15.48 8.61
CA LYS A 32 -9.40 15.26 8.34
C LYS A 32 -9.82 13.80 8.45
N ASN A 33 -9.00 12.94 9.05
CA ASN A 33 -9.21 11.49 9.10
C ASN A 33 -9.40 10.88 7.71
N GLN A 34 -8.66 11.41 6.73
CA GLN A 34 -8.57 10.80 5.41
C GLN A 34 -7.24 10.09 5.29
N TYR A 35 -7.22 9.03 4.50
CA TYR A 35 -6.02 8.30 4.16
C TYR A 35 -5.78 8.31 2.65
N ARG A 36 -4.54 8.13 2.26
CA ARG A 36 -4.17 7.76 0.89
C ARG A 36 -3.02 6.77 0.94
N VAL A 37 -2.90 5.95 -0.09
CA VAL A 37 -1.79 5.02 -0.25
C VAL A 37 -0.99 5.43 -1.46
N GLY A 38 0.30 5.11 -1.48
CA GLY A 38 1.14 5.46 -2.60
C GLY A 38 2.55 4.96 -2.45
N PHE A 39 3.38 5.34 -3.41
CA PHE A 39 4.80 5.05 -3.36
C PHE A 39 5.63 6.22 -3.86
N LEU A 40 6.87 6.23 -3.39
CA LEU A 40 7.96 7.08 -3.84
C LEU A 40 9.01 6.19 -4.53
N ALA A 41 9.31 6.50 -5.79
CA ALA A 41 10.23 5.72 -6.61
C ALA A 41 11.63 6.37 -6.61
N LEU A 42 12.47 6.04 -5.64
CA LEU A 42 13.82 6.63 -5.50
C LEU A 42 14.91 5.83 -6.18
N ASN A 43 14.81 4.51 -6.18
CA ASN A 43 15.77 3.63 -6.82
C ASN A 43 15.05 2.34 -7.26
N PHE A 44 15.09 2.00 -8.54
CA PHE A 44 14.44 0.82 -9.11
C PHE A 44 15.13 0.40 -10.41
N ASP A 45 14.93 -0.86 -10.82
CA ASP A 45 15.54 -1.37 -12.05
C ASP A 45 14.96 -0.65 -13.28
N PRO A 46 15.79 -0.27 -14.28
CA PRO A 46 15.29 0.39 -15.49
C PRO A 46 14.21 -0.44 -16.20
N GLY A 47 13.11 0.19 -16.58
CA GLY A 47 11.99 -0.48 -17.24
C GLY A 47 10.95 -1.07 -16.27
N GLU A 48 11.12 -0.88 -14.95
CA GLU A 48 10.10 -1.26 -13.97
C GLU A 48 8.79 -0.50 -14.24
N SER A 49 7.69 -1.22 -14.08
CA SER A 49 6.35 -0.69 -14.18
C SER A 49 5.51 -1.14 -12.99
N TYR A 50 4.51 -0.34 -12.64
CA TYR A 50 3.58 -0.64 -11.56
C TYR A 50 2.18 -0.81 -12.13
N ASN A 51 1.38 -1.66 -11.51
CA ASN A 51 -0.03 -1.76 -11.86
C ASN A 51 -0.78 -0.50 -11.38
N LYS A 52 -1.24 0.34 -12.31
CA LYS A 52 -1.87 1.62 -11.98
C LYS A 52 -3.20 1.47 -11.23
N THR A 53 -3.94 0.38 -11.47
CA THR A 53 -5.23 0.13 -10.81
C THR A 53 -5.07 -0.15 -9.32
N ALA A 54 -3.86 -0.48 -8.85
CA ALA A 54 -3.56 -0.65 -7.44
C ALA A 54 -3.95 0.58 -6.59
N LEU A 55 -3.85 1.78 -7.17
CA LEU A 55 -4.14 3.05 -6.50
C LEU A 55 -5.57 3.55 -6.73
N GLU A 56 -6.34 2.86 -7.57
CA GLU A 56 -7.71 3.23 -7.90
C GLU A 56 -8.70 2.61 -6.91
N PRO A 57 -9.63 3.38 -6.34
CA PRO A 57 -10.68 2.84 -5.50
C PRO A 57 -11.66 2.00 -6.33
N VAL A 58 -12.07 0.85 -5.79
CA VAL A 58 -13.03 -0.05 -6.44
C VAL A 58 -14.40 0.64 -6.67
N SER A 59 -14.79 1.51 -5.74
CA SER A 59 -15.97 2.36 -5.80
C SER A 59 -15.81 3.53 -4.83
N ALA A 60 -16.70 4.52 -4.90
CA ALA A 60 -16.71 5.63 -3.96
C ALA A 60 -16.83 5.13 -2.50
N GLY A 61 -15.92 5.59 -1.63
CA GLY A 61 -15.88 5.21 -0.21
C GLY A 61 -15.19 3.87 0.08
N LEU A 62 -14.70 3.14 -0.93
CA LEU A 62 -13.96 1.89 -0.74
C LEU A 62 -12.46 2.07 -0.87
N ALA A 63 -11.72 1.07 -0.37
CA ALA A 63 -10.27 1.05 -0.47
C ALA A 63 -9.78 0.91 -1.93
N PRO A 64 -8.57 1.41 -2.23
CA PRO A 64 -7.87 1.06 -3.47
C PRO A 64 -7.70 -0.46 -3.62
N PHE A 65 -7.64 -0.97 -4.84
CA PHE A 65 -7.55 -2.43 -5.11
C PHE A 65 -6.42 -3.13 -4.35
N ALA A 66 -5.27 -2.47 -4.20
CA ALA A 66 -4.11 -3.01 -3.49
C ALA A 66 -4.17 -2.82 -1.97
N ALA A 67 -5.14 -2.07 -1.45
CA ALA A 67 -5.31 -1.84 -0.02
C ALA A 67 -6.31 -2.83 0.58
N LYS A 68 -5.90 -3.49 1.66
CA LYS A 68 -6.70 -4.41 2.46
C LYS A 68 -6.90 -3.84 3.85
N ILE A 69 -8.07 -4.08 4.42
CA ILE A 69 -8.41 -3.63 5.78
C ILE A 69 -8.61 -4.86 6.65
N TYR A 70 -8.01 -4.83 7.83
CA TYR A 70 -8.22 -5.80 8.88
C TYR A 70 -8.77 -5.07 10.08
N VAL A 71 -9.88 -5.56 10.64
CA VAL A 71 -10.48 -5.00 11.85
C VAL A 71 -10.38 -6.04 12.96
N LYS A 72 -10.07 -5.60 14.18
CA LYS A 72 -10.10 -6.42 15.39
C LYS A 72 -11.14 -5.89 16.36
N ASN A 73 -11.84 -6.81 17.00
CA ASN A 73 -12.75 -6.48 18.09
C ASN A 73 -11.98 -6.28 19.41
N LYS A 74 -12.68 -5.83 20.46
CA LYS A 74 -12.14 -5.61 21.82
C LYS A 74 -11.54 -6.85 22.47
N ASP A 75 -11.92 -8.05 22.04
CA ASP A 75 -11.32 -9.31 22.48
C ASP A 75 -10.04 -9.67 21.70
N GLY A 76 -9.62 -8.82 20.76
CA GLY A 76 -8.48 -9.06 19.87
C GLY A 76 -8.76 -10.05 18.74
N LYS A 77 -10.02 -10.47 18.54
CA LYS A 77 -10.42 -11.36 17.44
C LYS A 77 -10.57 -10.57 16.15
N ASN A 78 -10.14 -11.18 15.05
CA ASN A 78 -10.36 -10.60 13.72
C ASN A 78 -11.86 -10.57 13.42
N VAL A 79 -12.35 -9.40 13.06
CA VAL A 79 -13.67 -9.22 12.47
C VAL A 79 -13.50 -9.50 10.98
N THR A 80 -14.31 -10.42 10.45
CA THR A 80 -14.24 -10.81 9.05
C THR A 80 -15.56 -10.49 8.36
N CYS A 81 -15.46 -10.13 7.09
CA CYS A 81 -16.57 -10.23 6.18
C CYS A 81 -17.02 -11.68 6.03
N GLY A 82 -18.31 -11.95 6.20
CA GLY A 82 -18.91 -13.18 5.68
C GLY A 82 -18.67 -13.22 4.16
N SER A 83 -18.55 -14.41 3.57
CA SER A 83 -18.41 -14.56 2.12
C SER A 83 -19.68 -14.04 1.41
N VAL A 84 -19.78 -12.74 1.17
CA VAL A 84 -20.84 -12.11 0.38
C VAL A 84 -20.29 -11.83 -1.01
N ASP A 85 -20.94 -12.39 -2.02
CA ASP A 85 -20.88 -11.83 -3.37
C ASP A 85 -21.41 -10.40 -3.29
N GLY A 86 -20.49 -9.44 -3.31
CA GLY A 86 -20.75 -8.06 -2.92
C GLY A 86 -19.55 -7.46 -2.20
N TYR A 87 -18.55 -7.10 -3.00
CA TYR A 87 -17.36 -6.29 -2.73
C TYR A 87 -17.22 -5.74 -1.30
N SER A 88 -16.40 -6.44 -0.51
CA SER A 88 -15.60 -5.83 0.55
C SER A 88 -14.13 -5.95 0.19
N SER A 89 -13.39 -4.84 0.32
CA SER A 89 -11.93 -4.77 0.16
C SER A 89 -11.15 -5.69 1.11
N ALA A 90 -11.83 -6.39 2.03
CA ALA A 90 -11.20 -7.37 2.92
C ALA A 90 -11.21 -8.81 2.40
N ASN A 91 -11.96 -9.15 1.34
CA ASN A 91 -11.86 -10.47 0.74
C ASN A 91 -12.19 -10.46 -0.76
N MET A 92 -11.21 -10.15 -1.62
CA MET A 92 -11.18 -10.73 -2.97
C MET A 92 -9.74 -11.09 -3.37
N SER A 93 -9.47 -12.36 -3.13
CA SER A 93 -8.84 -13.34 -4.02
C SER A 93 -7.51 -13.00 -4.70
N SER A 94 -6.58 -13.94 -4.50
CA SER A 94 -5.43 -14.39 -5.28
C SER A 94 -5.69 -14.65 -6.78
N SER A 95 -6.59 -13.89 -7.40
CA SER A 95 -6.95 -14.00 -8.82
C SER A 95 -7.27 -12.61 -9.36
N LEU A 96 -6.39 -11.65 -9.10
CA LEU A 96 -6.24 -10.54 -10.02
C LEU A 96 -5.79 -11.19 -11.35
N SER A 97 -6.72 -11.36 -12.28
CA SER A 97 -6.34 -11.51 -13.68
C SER A 97 -5.80 -10.15 -14.10
N PHE A 98 -4.52 -9.93 -13.80
CA PHE A 98 -3.80 -8.73 -14.14
C PHE A 98 -3.70 -8.68 -15.65
N GLU A 99 -4.61 -7.94 -16.29
CA GLU A 99 -4.42 -7.61 -17.69
C GLU A 99 -3.13 -6.79 -17.77
N LYS A 100 -2.18 -7.30 -18.56
CA LYS A 100 -0.85 -6.73 -18.78
C LYS A 100 -0.89 -5.26 -19.25
N ASP A 101 -2.07 -4.82 -19.71
CA ASP A 101 -2.35 -3.48 -20.21
C ASP A 101 -2.54 -2.42 -19.10
N ASN A 102 -2.53 -2.81 -17.82
CA ASN A 102 -2.69 -1.89 -16.69
C ASN A 102 -1.38 -1.40 -16.06
N PHE A 103 -0.23 -1.72 -16.66
CA PHE A 103 1.07 -1.33 -16.14
C PHE A 103 1.54 0.01 -16.69
N GLU A 104 1.95 0.91 -15.80
CA GLU A 104 2.55 2.19 -16.13
C GLU A 104 4.04 2.22 -15.78
N PRO A 105 4.90 2.79 -16.64
CA PRO A 105 6.32 2.94 -16.33
C PRO A 105 6.56 3.79 -15.09
N LEU A 106 7.47 3.34 -14.23
CA LEU A 106 7.95 4.15 -13.12
C LEU A 106 8.93 5.22 -13.62
N SER A 107 8.83 6.43 -13.05
CA SER A 107 9.73 7.54 -13.33
C SER A 107 10.56 7.86 -12.09
N LEU A 108 11.86 8.08 -12.25
CA LEU A 108 12.75 8.35 -11.12
C LEU A 108 12.32 9.61 -10.36
N GLY A 109 12.19 9.50 -9.04
CA GLY A 109 11.72 10.58 -8.18
C GLY A 109 10.22 10.83 -8.24
N SER A 110 9.46 10.02 -8.99
CA SER A 110 8.00 10.16 -9.03
C SER A 110 7.38 9.80 -7.70
N ARG A 111 6.28 10.49 -7.42
CA ARG A 111 5.37 10.19 -6.32
C ARG A 111 4.02 9.91 -6.92
N VAL A 112 3.50 8.71 -6.67
CA VAL A 112 2.19 8.31 -7.17
C VAL A 112 1.34 7.92 -5.96
N TYR A 113 0.14 8.49 -5.89
CA TYR A 113 -0.77 8.31 -4.77
C TYR A 113 -2.18 8.04 -5.27
N SER A 114 -2.93 7.27 -4.49
CA SER A 114 -4.38 7.24 -4.58
C SER A 114 -4.96 8.64 -4.26
N PRO A 115 -6.22 8.90 -4.64
CA PRO A 115 -6.98 9.99 -4.05
C PRO A 115 -7.01 9.89 -2.52
N TRP A 116 -7.32 11.02 -1.87
CA TRP A 116 -7.69 11.02 -0.45
C TRP A 116 -9.05 10.37 -0.27
N LEU A 117 -9.13 9.40 0.64
CA LEU A 117 -10.32 8.61 0.95
C LEU A 117 -10.66 8.76 2.43
N SER A 118 -11.95 8.83 2.75
CA SER A 118 -12.42 8.92 4.14
C SER A 118 -12.25 7.59 4.86
N ILE A 119 -11.64 7.61 6.05
CA ILE A 119 -11.56 6.43 6.93
C ILE A 119 -12.96 6.03 7.42
N GLU A 120 -13.86 6.99 7.61
CA GLU A 120 -15.24 6.71 8.02
C GLU A 120 -16.00 5.96 6.93
N ASP A 121 -15.86 6.38 5.66
CA ASP A 121 -16.52 5.69 4.54
C ASP A 121 -15.96 4.28 4.34
N LEU A 122 -14.64 4.15 4.51
CA LEU A 122 -13.93 2.88 4.46
C LEU A 122 -14.49 1.87 5.47
N LEU A 123 -14.59 2.29 6.73
CA LEU A 123 -15.10 1.45 7.82
C LEU A 123 -16.60 1.22 7.72
N ARG A 124 -17.37 2.18 7.21
CA ARG A 124 -18.80 2.00 6.89
C ARG A 124 -19.00 0.95 5.80
N GLY A 125 -18.16 0.95 4.76
CA GLY A 125 -18.15 -0.10 3.74
C GLY A 125 -17.85 -1.47 4.34
N PHE A 126 -16.86 -1.56 5.23
CA PHE A 126 -16.54 -2.81 5.93
C PHE A 126 -17.69 -3.28 6.84
N LYS A 127 -18.35 -2.35 7.55
CA LYS A 127 -19.51 -2.62 8.41
C LYS A 127 -20.65 -3.30 7.65
N GLN A 128 -20.96 -2.80 6.45
CA GLN A 128 -22.03 -3.37 5.61
C GLN A 128 -21.82 -4.86 5.31
N CYS A 129 -20.57 -5.31 5.32
CA CYS A 129 -20.20 -6.67 4.97
C CYS A 129 -19.97 -7.58 6.20
N ALA A 130 -19.41 -7.05 7.29
CA ALA A 130 -19.00 -7.85 8.44
C ALA A 130 -20.16 -8.46 9.26
N SER A 131 -21.40 -7.97 9.11
CA SER A 131 -22.60 -8.44 9.85
C SER A 131 -22.42 -8.53 11.38
N ASN A 132 -21.42 -7.84 11.94
CA ASN A 132 -21.09 -7.80 13.38
C ASN A 132 -21.42 -6.39 13.94
N GLU A 133 -21.66 -6.30 15.26
CA GLU A 133 -21.88 -5.02 15.93
C GLU A 133 -20.59 -4.17 15.91
N VAL A 134 -20.67 -2.95 15.40
CA VAL A 134 -19.53 -2.01 15.29
C VAL A 134 -19.05 -1.54 16.66
N GLU A 135 -19.92 -1.59 17.66
CA GLU A 135 -19.62 -1.21 19.04
C GLU A 135 -18.52 -2.07 19.65
N ASP A 136 -18.23 -3.23 19.07
CA ASP A 136 -17.18 -4.14 19.52
C ASP A 136 -15.82 -3.90 18.85
N TRP A 137 -15.70 -2.99 17.88
CA TRP A 137 -14.44 -2.74 17.17
C TRP A 137 -13.46 -1.95 18.03
N ASP A 138 -12.19 -2.34 18.02
CA ASP A 138 -11.13 -1.75 18.84
C ASP A 138 -10.00 -1.13 18.00
N SER A 139 -9.59 -1.84 16.95
CA SER A 139 -8.48 -1.45 16.09
C SER A 139 -8.72 -1.85 14.64
N PHE A 140 -8.04 -1.15 13.73
CA PHE A 140 -7.96 -1.55 12.33
C PHE A 140 -6.54 -1.38 11.78
N LYS A 141 -6.26 -2.09 10.70
CA LYS A 141 -5.00 -2.05 9.98
C LYS A 141 -5.29 -1.91 8.49
N ILE A 142 -4.60 -0.99 7.83
CA ILE A 142 -4.56 -0.93 6.36
C ILE A 142 -3.25 -1.57 5.91
N VAL A 143 -3.34 -2.59 5.08
CA VAL A 143 -2.20 -3.22 4.40
C VAL A 143 -2.27 -2.86 2.93
N PHE A 144 -1.28 -2.16 2.41
CA PHE A 144 -1.21 -1.80 1.00
C PHE A 144 -0.11 -2.58 0.29
N SER A 145 -0.46 -3.27 -0.79
CA SER A 145 0.48 -4.10 -1.54
C SER A 145 0.42 -3.84 -3.03
N VAL A 146 1.49 -3.32 -3.62
CA VAL A 146 1.57 -3.07 -5.06
C VAL A 146 2.37 -4.17 -5.76
N GLU A 147 1.84 -4.65 -6.88
CA GLU A 147 2.59 -5.46 -7.83
C GLU A 147 3.42 -4.55 -8.73
N LEU A 148 4.71 -4.83 -8.78
CA LEU A 148 5.63 -4.33 -9.78
C LEU A 148 5.92 -5.46 -10.77
N SER A 149 6.33 -5.10 -11.98
CA SER A 149 6.68 -6.08 -13.02
C SER A 149 7.73 -7.11 -12.60
N SER A 150 8.60 -6.81 -11.62
CA SER A 150 9.63 -7.72 -11.12
C SER A 150 9.35 -8.33 -9.74
N LEU A 151 8.49 -7.73 -8.91
CA LEU A 151 8.29 -8.13 -7.51
C LEU A 151 7.01 -7.57 -6.88
N PHE A 152 6.66 -8.06 -5.69
CA PHE A 152 5.59 -7.52 -4.86
C PHE A 152 6.16 -6.73 -3.67
N LEU A 153 5.61 -5.54 -3.41
CA LEU A 153 5.92 -4.74 -2.22
C LEU A 153 4.67 -4.61 -1.32
N SER A 154 4.86 -4.53 -0.01
CA SER A 154 3.78 -4.30 0.95
C SER A 154 4.19 -3.36 2.09
N VAL A 155 3.23 -2.58 2.58
CA VAL A 155 3.34 -1.71 3.77
C VAL A 155 2.09 -1.86 4.64
N GLU A 156 2.27 -1.73 5.96
CA GLU A 156 1.20 -1.80 6.93
C GLU A 156 1.08 -0.50 7.71
N SER A 157 -0.15 -0.10 8.03
CA SER A 157 -0.48 1.03 8.89
C SER A 157 -1.51 0.58 9.93
N ASP A 158 -1.10 0.58 11.20
CA ASP A 158 -1.90 0.15 12.34
C ASP A 158 -2.57 1.33 13.04
N TRP A 159 -3.81 1.12 13.47
CA TRP A 159 -4.65 2.13 14.10
C TRP A 159 -5.42 1.53 15.27
N HIS A 160 -5.46 2.27 16.37
CA HIS A 160 -6.00 1.78 17.64
C HIS A 160 -6.91 2.82 18.29
N GLY A 161 -7.83 2.34 19.12
CA GLY A 161 -8.54 3.17 20.09
C GLY A 161 -9.57 4.08 19.44
N PHE A 162 -10.50 3.51 18.68
CA PHE A 162 -11.65 4.25 18.19
C PHE A 162 -12.45 4.85 19.35
N ASP A 163 -12.70 6.16 19.30
CA ASP A 163 -13.59 6.78 20.27
C ASP A 163 -15.06 6.37 20.01
N ALA A 164 -15.88 6.41 21.06
CA ALA A 164 -17.28 5.99 20.96
C ALA A 164 -18.11 6.85 20.00
N ASP A 165 -17.76 8.12 19.80
CA ASP A 165 -18.47 9.03 18.90
C ASP A 165 -18.06 8.81 17.44
N PHE A 166 -16.83 8.34 17.19
CA PHE A 166 -16.40 7.82 15.89
C PHE A 166 -17.18 6.57 15.52
N LEU A 167 -17.27 5.59 16.41
CA LEU A 167 -18.01 4.35 16.15
C LEU A 167 -19.51 4.59 15.91
N LYS A 168 -20.13 5.57 16.59
CA LYS A 168 -21.54 5.96 16.36
C LYS A 168 -21.80 6.59 14.98
N ARG A 169 -20.76 7.13 14.32
CA ARG A 169 -20.86 7.76 12.99
C ARG A 169 -20.68 6.77 11.82
N LEU A 170 -20.24 5.55 12.12
CA LEU A 170 -20.13 4.44 11.17
C LEU A 170 -21.48 3.77 10.95
#